data_AF-A0A6J5DTV3-F1
#
_entry.id   AF-A0A6J5DTV3-F1
#
_cell.length_a   1.000
_cell.length_b   1.000
_cell.length_c   1.000
_cell.angle_alpha   90.00
_cell.angle_beta   90.00
_cell.angle_gamma   90.00
#
_symmetry.space_group_name_H-M   'P 1'
#
loop_
_entity.id
_entity.type
_entity.pdbx_description
1 polymer ?
#
loop_
_entity_poly.entity_id
_entity_poly.type
_entity_poly.pdbx_seq_one_letter_code
_entity_poly.pdbx_strand_id
1 'polypeptide(L)'
;MFEYDFMINAFAASGIVAVLAGIVGYFLVLRGQTFAGHALSHVGFTGATGAVLLGVSPIWGMVGFTLAAGIGMGALGEKLAGRDVAIGVILSGALGFGLLFLHFYTSFATQVTALLFGNVLAVSHDTLAVLAGIGAVSLLALALIARPLLFASLQPELAEAKGVSLRTVSMLFLAVCALAVAAATQIVGVLLVFTLLVGPAAAAQNVTTRLSTGVLLAALFALFEAWLGIVLAYHTDWPTSFWITALSALVYGASLLRRT
;
A
#
# COMPACT_ATOMS: atom_id res chain seq x y z
N MET A 1 -5.86 -27.27 -6.17
CA MET A 1 -5.72 -25.87 -5.71
C MET A 1 -6.78 -24.95 -6.34
N PHE A 2 -6.86 -24.85 -7.67
CA PHE A 2 -7.87 -24.02 -8.36
C PHE A 2 -9.28 -24.60 -8.42
N GLU A 3 -9.53 -25.72 -7.77
CA GLU A 3 -10.88 -26.29 -7.60
C GLU A 3 -11.62 -25.68 -6.41
N TYR A 4 -10.90 -24.95 -5.55
CA TYR A 4 -11.48 -24.28 -4.39
C TYR A 4 -11.75 -22.81 -4.71
N ASP A 5 -13.02 -22.38 -4.60
CA ASP A 5 -13.44 -21.01 -4.87
C ASP A 5 -12.69 -19.98 -4.01
N PHE A 6 -12.42 -20.29 -2.74
CA PHE A 6 -11.66 -19.41 -1.84
C PHE A 6 -10.23 -19.18 -2.35
N MET A 7 -9.65 -20.17 -3.04
CA MET A 7 -8.30 -20.08 -3.59
C MET A 7 -8.29 -19.26 -4.88
N ILE A 8 -9.29 -19.42 -5.74
CA ILE A 8 -9.46 -18.56 -6.92
C ILE A 8 -9.58 -17.10 -6.48
N ASN A 9 -10.41 -16.84 -5.46
CA ASN A 9 -10.57 -15.51 -4.89
C ASN A 9 -9.28 -14.97 -4.27
N ALA A 10 -8.51 -15.80 -3.56
CA ALA A 10 -7.20 -15.45 -3.03
C ALA A 10 -6.21 -15.02 -4.13
N PHE A 11 -6.12 -15.77 -5.24
CA PHE A 11 -5.26 -15.43 -6.37
C PHE A 11 -5.70 -14.16 -7.11
N ALA A 12 -7.01 -14.00 -7.31
CA ALA A 12 -7.57 -12.81 -7.95
C ALA A 12 -7.35 -11.55 -7.09
N ALA A 13 -7.67 -11.62 -5.80
CA ALA A 13 -7.56 -10.50 -4.88
C ALA A 13 -6.10 -10.09 -4.66
N SER A 14 -5.21 -11.07 -4.43
CA SER A 14 -3.77 -10.80 -4.32
C SER A 14 -3.18 -10.28 -5.63
N GLY A 15 -3.66 -10.73 -6.79
CA GLY A 15 -3.23 -10.23 -8.08
C GLY A 15 -3.58 -8.75 -8.31
N ILE A 16 -4.83 -8.37 -8.03
CA ILE A 16 -5.29 -6.98 -8.11
C ILE A 16 -4.44 -6.09 -7.19
N VAL A 17 -4.27 -6.51 -5.94
CA VAL A 17 -3.51 -5.77 -4.94
C VAL A 17 -2.03 -5.71 -5.26
N ALA A 18 -1.42 -6.78 -5.76
CA ALA A 18 -0.02 -6.80 -6.13
C ALA A 18 0.28 -5.86 -7.29
N VAL A 19 -0.56 -5.84 -8.32
CA VAL A 19 -0.42 -4.89 -9.43
C VAL A 19 -0.58 -3.45 -8.93
N LEU A 20 -1.60 -3.19 -8.12
CA LEU A 20 -1.81 -1.87 -7.53
C LEU A 20 -0.62 -1.42 -6.68
N ALA A 21 -0.15 -2.29 -5.78
CA ALA A 21 0.95 -2.02 -4.87
C ALA A 21 2.28 -1.86 -5.62
N GLY A 22 2.58 -2.69 -6.61
CA GLY A 22 3.80 -2.58 -7.41
C GLY A 22 3.85 -1.26 -8.20
N ILE A 23 2.74 -0.87 -8.85
CA ILE A 23 2.68 0.36 -9.63
C ILE A 23 2.76 1.60 -8.72
N VAL A 24 1.88 1.69 -7.71
CA VAL A 24 1.87 2.84 -6.78
C VAL A 24 3.17 2.92 -5.99
N GLY A 25 3.66 1.77 -5.55
CA GLY A 25 4.94 1.58 -4.88
C GLY A 25 6.13 2.10 -5.68
N TYR A 26 6.15 1.87 -6.99
CA TYR A 26 7.21 2.40 -7.85
C TYR A 26 7.31 3.93 -7.77
N PHE A 27 6.17 4.64 -7.88
CA PHE A 27 6.14 6.10 -7.76
C PHE A 27 6.44 6.57 -6.33
N LEU A 28 6.04 5.80 -5.32
CA LEU A 28 6.28 6.11 -3.91
C LEU A 28 7.78 6.04 -3.57
N VAL A 29 8.49 5.02 -4.08
CA VAL A 29 9.95 4.90 -3.99
C VAL A 29 10.64 6.00 -4.81
N LEU A 30 10.18 6.25 -6.04
CA LEU A 30 10.75 7.29 -6.92
C LEU A 30 10.72 8.69 -6.28
N ARG A 31 9.67 9.01 -5.52
CA ARG A 31 9.50 10.29 -4.83
C ARG A 31 10.12 10.35 -3.43
N GLY A 32 10.77 9.27 -2.97
CA GLY A 32 11.27 9.16 -1.61
C GLY A 32 10.18 9.34 -0.55
N GLN A 33 8.97 8.85 -0.82
CA GLN A 33 7.80 8.94 0.09
C GLN A 33 7.49 7.61 0.77
N THR A 34 8.50 6.75 0.94
CA THR A 34 8.36 5.43 1.58
C THR A 34 7.82 5.54 3.00
N PHE A 35 8.26 6.54 3.76
CA PHE A 35 7.76 6.79 5.12
C PHE A 35 6.26 7.12 5.15
N ALA A 36 5.73 7.82 4.15
CA ALA A 36 4.29 8.08 4.04
C ALA A 36 3.50 6.79 3.83
N GLY A 37 3.99 5.88 2.98
CA GLY A 37 3.38 4.57 2.78
C GLY A 37 3.35 3.72 4.05
N HIS A 38 4.43 3.76 4.84
CA HIS A 38 4.47 3.10 6.15
C HIS A 38 3.51 3.74 7.15
N ALA A 39 3.46 5.07 7.23
CA ALA A 39 2.55 5.75 8.12
C ALA A 39 1.08 5.47 7.78
N LEU A 40 0.73 5.45 6.48
CA LEU A 40 -0.61 5.16 6.02
C LEU A 40 -1.11 3.76 6.43
N SER A 41 -0.24 2.75 6.52
CA SER A 41 -0.69 1.40 6.92
C SER A 41 -1.13 1.38 8.38
N HIS A 42 -0.38 2.06 9.26
CA HIS A 42 -0.75 2.22 10.67
C HIS A 42 -1.95 3.15 10.88
N VAL A 43 -2.09 4.20 10.07
CA VAL A 43 -3.32 5.01 10.07
C VAL A 43 -4.52 4.15 9.64
N GLY A 44 -4.33 3.29 8.65
CA GLY A 44 -5.37 2.34 8.22
C GLY A 44 -5.76 1.39 9.33
N PHE A 45 -4.80 0.85 10.07
CA PHE A 45 -5.08 0.06 11.26
C PHE A 45 -5.98 0.81 12.25
N THR A 46 -5.64 2.05 12.59
CA THR A 46 -6.47 2.92 13.44
C THR A 46 -7.88 3.14 12.87
N GLY A 47 -7.98 3.36 11.56
CA GLY A 47 -9.26 3.50 10.88
C GLY A 47 -10.11 2.23 10.96
N ALA A 48 -9.48 1.07 10.79
CA ALA A 48 -10.12 -0.23 10.89
C ALA A 48 -10.69 -0.45 12.30
N THR A 49 -9.88 -0.22 13.33
CA THR A 49 -10.31 -0.43 14.73
C THR A 49 -11.40 0.56 15.14
N GLY A 50 -11.32 1.81 14.67
CA GLY A 50 -12.38 2.80 14.87
C GLY A 50 -13.70 2.42 14.19
N ALA A 51 -13.67 1.91 12.96
CA ALA A 51 -14.87 1.44 12.28
C ALA A 51 -15.50 0.23 12.97
N VAL A 52 -14.67 -0.74 13.40
CA VAL A 52 -15.13 -1.91 14.17
C VAL A 52 -15.84 -1.48 15.45
N LEU A 53 -15.31 -0.49 16.16
CA LEU A 53 -15.94 0.05 17.38
C LEU A 53 -17.31 0.66 17.10
N LEU A 54 -17.49 1.29 15.93
CA LEU A 54 -18.75 1.88 15.47
C LEU A 54 -19.72 0.86 14.83
N GLY A 55 -19.35 -0.41 14.73
CA GLY A 55 -20.14 -1.44 14.05
C GLY A 55 -20.14 -1.31 12.51
N VAL A 56 -19.20 -0.55 11.95
CA VAL A 56 -19.01 -0.38 10.50
C VAL A 56 -17.95 -1.36 9.99
N SER A 57 -18.03 -1.75 8.73
CA SER A 57 -17.03 -2.65 8.12
C SER A 57 -15.60 -2.05 8.19
N PRO A 58 -14.58 -2.84 8.59
CA PRO A 58 -13.20 -2.37 8.75
C PRO A 58 -12.62 -1.72 7.49
N ILE A 59 -13.01 -2.19 6.29
CA ILE A 59 -12.48 -1.69 5.01
C ILE A 59 -12.84 -0.22 4.78
N TRP A 60 -14.06 0.18 5.14
CA TRP A 60 -14.52 1.56 4.98
C TRP A 60 -13.86 2.49 6.01
N GLY A 61 -13.64 2.00 7.23
CA GLY A 61 -12.83 2.69 8.23
C GLY A 61 -11.40 2.95 7.76
N MET A 62 -10.75 1.91 7.24
CA MET A 62 -9.42 2.01 6.63
C MET A 62 -9.37 3.05 5.53
N VAL A 63 -10.25 2.94 4.53
CA VAL A 63 -10.29 3.85 3.39
C VAL A 63 -10.51 5.29 3.87
N GLY A 64 -11.50 5.53 4.73
CA GLY A 64 -11.81 6.88 5.21
C GLY A 64 -10.65 7.53 5.97
N PHE A 65 -10.07 6.83 6.95
CA PHE A 65 -8.98 7.38 7.78
C PHE A 65 -7.68 7.54 7.00
N THR A 66 -7.31 6.55 6.17
CA THR A 66 -6.10 6.64 5.35
C THR A 66 -6.22 7.75 4.31
N LEU A 67 -7.39 7.93 3.69
CA LEU A 67 -7.61 9.01 2.73
C LEU A 67 -7.50 10.38 3.40
N ALA A 68 -8.14 10.55 4.56
CA ALA A 68 -8.06 11.78 5.35
C ALA A 68 -6.61 12.11 5.75
N ALA A 69 -5.86 11.10 6.22
CA ALA A 69 -4.46 11.28 6.57
C ALA A 69 -3.56 11.51 5.36
N GLY A 70 -3.77 10.81 4.24
CA GLY A 70 -3.00 10.99 3.01
C GLY A 70 -3.19 12.39 2.43
N ILE A 71 -4.43 12.88 2.40
CA ILE A 71 -4.73 14.27 2.02
C ILE A 71 -4.07 15.23 3.01
N GLY A 72 -4.17 15.00 4.32
CA GLY A 72 -3.50 15.80 5.34
C GLY A 72 -1.98 15.86 5.17
N MET A 73 -1.32 14.71 5.01
CA MET A 73 0.13 14.62 4.77
C MET A 73 0.52 15.39 3.50
N GLY A 74 -0.25 15.26 2.41
CA GLY A 74 0.01 15.99 1.17
C GLY A 74 -0.26 17.48 1.28
N ALA A 75 -1.18 17.88 2.16
CA ALA A 75 -1.51 19.27 2.42
C ALA A 75 -0.50 19.99 3.29
N LEU A 76 0.18 19.29 4.19
CA LEU A 76 1.17 19.86 5.11
C LEU A 76 2.61 19.78 4.58
N GLY A 77 2.89 18.90 3.61
CA GLY A 77 4.25 18.61 3.13
C GLY A 77 4.70 19.41 1.90
N GLU A 78 4.96 20.72 2.03
CA GLU A 78 5.56 21.53 0.93
C GLU A 78 7.09 21.42 0.85
N LYS A 79 7.78 21.23 1.99
CA LYS A 79 9.25 21.06 2.04
C LYS A 79 9.61 19.67 2.57
N LEU A 80 10.64 19.03 2.00
CA LEU A 80 11.07 17.67 2.34
C LEU A 80 11.23 17.46 3.87
N ALA A 81 11.89 18.40 4.55
CA ALA A 81 12.10 18.34 6.00
C ALA A 81 10.81 18.52 6.83
N GLY A 82 9.87 19.36 6.36
CA GLY A 82 8.57 19.54 7.03
C GLY A 82 7.61 18.36 6.78
N ARG A 83 7.78 17.66 5.65
CA ARG A 83 6.96 16.52 5.25
C ARG A 83 7.12 15.34 6.21
N ASP A 84 8.34 14.95 6.54
CA ASP A 84 8.58 13.80 7.41
C ASP A 84 8.09 14.07 8.85
N VAL A 85 8.24 15.31 9.32
CA VAL A 85 7.67 15.75 10.60
C VAL A 85 6.14 15.69 10.58
N ALA A 86 5.50 16.22 9.53
CA ALA A 86 4.04 16.18 9.39
C ALA A 86 3.51 14.74 9.34
N ILE A 87 4.16 13.85 8.58
CA ILE A 87 3.83 12.42 8.55
C ILE A 87 3.99 11.80 9.93
N GLY A 88 5.08 12.10 10.64
CA GLY A 88 5.35 11.58 11.99
C GLY A 88 4.33 12.03 13.04
N VAL A 89 3.85 13.28 12.96
CA VAL A 89 2.79 13.81 13.84
C VAL A 89 1.46 13.12 13.55
N ILE A 90 1.09 12.97 12.27
CA ILE A 90 -0.15 12.29 11.87
C ILE A 90 -0.10 10.81 12.30
N LEU A 91 1.04 10.14 12.11
CA LEU A 91 1.24 8.76 12.54
C LEU A 91 1.11 8.62 14.06
N SER A 92 1.79 9.46 14.83
CA SER A 92 1.72 9.44 16.30
C SER A 92 0.30 9.68 16.80
N GLY A 93 -0.41 10.63 16.21
CA GLY A 93 -1.82 10.90 16.51
C GLY A 93 -2.71 9.71 16.18
N ALA A 94 -2.54 9.12 14.99
CA ALA A 94 -3.31 7.96 14.58
C ALA A 94 -3.06 6.76 15.50
N LEU A 95 -1.82 6.48 15.90
CA LEU A 95 -1.54 5.39 16.84
C LEU A 95 -2.18 5.65 18.22
N GLY A 96 -2.16 6.90 18.71
CA GLY A 96 -2.85 7.29 19.94
C GLY A 96 -4.35 7.03 19.87
N PHE A 97 -5.01 7.42 18.77
CA PHE A 97 -6.42 7.10 18.54
C PHE A 97 -6.66 5.60 18.39
N GLY A 98 -5.74 4.89 17.72
CA GLY A 98 -5.84 3.45 17.52
C GLY A 98 -5.84 2.71 18.85
N LEU A 99 -4.95 3.09 19.78
CA LEU A 99 -4.91 2.57 21.14
C LEU A 99 -6.17 2.91 21.93
N LEU A 100 -6.72 4.11 21.77
CA LEU A 100 -7.98 4.50 22.41
C LEU A 100 -9.16 3.65 21.92
N PHE A 101 -9.30 3.46 20.61
CA PHE A 101 -10.36 2.60 20.05
C PHE A 101 -10.23 1.16 20.54
N LEU A 102 -8.99 0.70 20.68
CA LEU A 102 -8.67 -0.61 21.22
C LEU A 102 -9.09 -0.79 22.66
N HIS A 103 -8.85 0.22 23.49
CA HIS A 103 -9.23 0.21 24.90
C HIS A 103 -10.73 -0.02 25.10
N PHE A 104 -11.57 0.52 24.20
CA PHE A 104 -13.01 0.35 24.26
C PHE A 104 -13.54 -0.95 23.64
N TYR A 105 -12.71 -1.70 22.90
CA TYR A 105 -13.16 -2.90 22.19
C TYR A 105 -12.77 -4.19 22.92
N THR A 106 -13.75 -4.88 23.48
CA THR A 106 -13.57 -6.05 24.36
C THR A 106 -13.25 -7.36 23.63
N SER A 107 -13.59 -7.50 22.34
CA SER A 107 -13.29 -8.69 21.50
C SER A 107 -12.01 -8.51 20.65
N PHE A 108 -10.91 -8.22 21.34
CA PHE A 108 -9.69 -7.64 20.76
C PHE A 108 -8.83 -8.60 19.90
N ALA A 109 -8.56 -9.83 20.37
CA ALA A 109 -7.43 -10.60 19.85
C ALA A 109 -7.60 -11.08 18.39
N THR A 110 -8.74 -11.68 18.05
CA THR A 110 -8.91 -12.34 16.75
C THR A 110 -8.99 -11.33 15.59
N GLN A 111 -9.76 -10.26 15.76
CA GLN A 111 -9.98 -9.28 14.70
C GLN A 111 -8.75 -8.41 14.44
N VAL A 112 -8.01 -8.07 15.51
CA VAL A 112 -6.75 -7.33 15.38
C VAL A 112 -5.67 -8.17 14.74
N THR A 113 -5.56 -9.46 15.10
CA THR A 113 -4.62 -10.37 14.45
C THR A 113 -4.91 -10.46 12.94
N ALA A 114 -6.17 -10.56 12.54
CA ALA A 114 -6.57 -10.56 11.13
C ALA A 114 -6.19 -9.25 10.40
N LEU A 115 -6.29 -8.09 11.05
CA LEU A 115 -5.88 -6.81 10.47
C LEU A 115 -4.35 -6.68 10.36
N LEU A 116 -3.61 -7.17 11.35
CA LEU A 116 -2.15 -7.07 11.38
C LEU A 116 -1.47 -7.95 10.33
N PHE A 117 -1.96 -9.19 10.17
CA PHE A 117 -1.35 -10.20 9.30
C PHE A 117 -2.10 -10.41 7.98
N GLY A 118 -3.27 -9.81 7.81
CA GLY A 118 -4.13 -10.01 6.65
C GLY A 118 -4.81 -11.37 6.67
N ASN A 119 -5.81 -11.54 5.81
CA ASN A 119 -6.43 -12.86 5.60
C ASN A 119 -6.84 -13.03 4.14
N VAL A 120 -5.86 -13.35 3.30
CA VAL A 120 -6.04 -13.65 1.87
C VAL A 120 -7.08 -14.75 1.61
N LEU A 121 -7.18 -15.74 2.51
CA LEU A 121 -8.03 -16.91 2.29
C LEU A 121 -9.50 -16.63 2.62
N ALA A 122 -9.80 -15.61 3.42
CA ALA A 122 -11.16 -15.22 3.80
C ALA A 122 -11.79 -14.16 2.89
N VAL A 123 -11.19 -13.90 1.72
CA VAL A 123 -11.72 -12.90 0.78
C VAL A 123 -13.00 -13.42 0.12
N SER A 124 -14.11 -12.73 0.37
CA SER A 124 -15.39 -13.00 -0.28
C SER A 124 -15.47 -12.36 -1.68
N HIS A 125 -16.44 -12.79 -2.47
CA HIS A 125 -16.72 -12.20 -3.80
C HIS A 125 -17.04 -10.70 -3.70
N ASP A 126 -17.76 -10.27 -2.65
CA ASP A 126 -18.07 -8.86 -2.43
C ASP A 126 -16.80 -8.05 -2.12
N THR A 127 -15.92 -8.58 -1.27
CA THR A 127 -14.63 -7.95 -0.97
C THR A 127 -13.76 -7.88 -2.22
N LEU A 128 -13.77 -8.91 -3.08
CA LEU A 128 -13.06 -8.90 -4.34
C LEU A 128 -13.55 -7.77 -5.27
N ALA A 129 -14.86 -7.57 -5.38
CA ALA A 129 -15.43 -6.47 -6.16
C ALA A 129 -15.03 -5.09 -5.62
N VAL A 130 -15.02 -4.93 -4.29
CA VAL A 130 -14.55 -3.69 -3.63
C VAL A 130 -13.07 -3.45 -3.91
N LEU A 131 -12.21 -4.48 -3.79
CA LEU A 131 -10.78 -4.38 -4.08
C LEU A 131 -10.53 -4.04 -5.56
N ALA A 132 -11.28 -4.65 -6.48
CA ALA A 132 -11.23 -4.34 -7.90
C ALA A 132 -11.62 -2.88 -8.17
N GLY A 133 -12.69 -2.39 -7.52
CA GLY A 133 -13.12 -1.00 -7.62
C GLY A 133 -12.06 -0.01 -7.09
N ILE A 134 -11.52 -0.25 -5.89
CA ILE A 134 -10.46 0.56 -5.30
C ILE A 134 -9.21 0.55 -6.18
N GLY A 135 -8.81 -0.62 -6.68
CA GLY A 135 -7.67 -0.78 -7.58
C GLY A 135 -7.85 -0.02 -8.89
N ALA A 136 -9.00 -0.17 -9.55
CA ALA A 136 -9.32 0.53 -10.79
C ALA A 136 -9.32 2.05 -10.61
N VAL A 137 -10.00 2.56 -9.57
CA VAL A 137 -10.04 4.00 -9.26
C VAL A 137 -8.65 4.54 -8.96
N SER A 138 -7.85 3.81 -8.18
CA SER A 138 -6.50 4.23 -7.80
C SER A 138 -5.54 4.27 -8.99
N LEU A 139 -5.56 3.23 -9.84
CA LEU A 139 -4.72 3.17 -11.04
C LEU A 139 -5.16 4.20 -12.08
N LEU A 140 -6.47 4.42 -12.24
CA LEU A 140 -6.98 5.47 -13.13
C LEU A 140 -6.56 6.86 -12.64
N ALA A 141 -6.76 7.15 -11.35
CA ALA A 141 -6.33 8.39 -10.74
C ALA A 141 -4.82 8.60 -10.92
N LEU A 142 -4.01 7.56 -10.66
CA LEU A 142 -2.57 7.59 -10.87
C LEU A 142 -2.21 7.88 -12.32
N ALA A 143 -2.86 7.22 -13.28
CA ALA A 143 -2.61 7.43 -14.72
C ALA A 143 -2.92 8.87 -15.14
N LEU A 144 -4.01 9.45 -14.63
CA LEU A 144 -4.38 10.84 -14.89
C LEU A 144 -3.37 11.84 -14.30
N ILE A 145 -2.87 11.57 -13.09
CA ILE A 145 -1.88 12.45 -12.44
C ILE A 145 -0.42 12.10 -12.81
N ALA A 146 -0.14 11.03 -13.54
CA ALA A 146 1.23 10.54 -13.76
C ALA A 146 2.14 11.59 -14.40
N ARG A 147 1.63 12.33 -15.40
CA ARG A 147 2.38 13.41 -16.07
C ARG A 147 2.74 14.56 -15.12
N PRO A 148 1.77 15.23 -14.45
CA PRO A 148 2.12 16.29 -13.50
C PRO A 148 2.91 15.76 -12.31
N LEU A 149 2.68 14.52 -11.88
CA LEU A 149 3.43 13.87 -10.79
C LEU A 149 4.91 13.73 -11.13
N LEU A 150 5.24 13.22 -12.32
CA LEU A 150 6.62 13.09 -12.77
C LEU A 150 7.28 14.44 -12.93
N PHE A 151 6.57 15.41 -13.51
CA PHE A 151 7.11 16.75 -13.72
C PHE A 151 7.42 17.46 -12.39
N ALA A 152 6.49 17.40 -11.44
CA ALA A 152 6.66 17.90 -10.08
C ALA A 152 7.77 17.19 -9.30
N SER A 153 8.08 15.93 -9.63
CA SER A 153 9.10 15.14 -8.93
C SER A 153 10.50 15.34 -9.49
N LEU A 154 10.62 15.54 -10.81
CA LEU A 154 11.90 15.72 -11.48
C LEU A 154 12.36 17.18 -11.51
N GLN A 155 11.42 18.13 -11.66
CA GLN A 155 11.70 19.56 -11.80
C GLN A 155 10.65 20.40 -11.04
N PRO A 156 10.65 20.39 -9.70
CA PRO A 156 9.64 21.06 -8.88
C PRO A 156 9.54 22.57 -9.17
N GLU A 157 10.67 23.26 -9.30
CA GLU A 157 10.72 24.71 -9.58
C GLU A 157 10.11 25.06 -10.94
N LEU A 158 10.41 24.26 -11.98
CA LEU A 158 9.84 24.46 -13.31
C LEU A 158 8.36 24.07 -13.37
N ALA A 159 7.95 23.08 -12.56
CA ALA A 159 6.56 22.68 -12.43
C ALA A 159 5.69 23.79 -11.82
N GLU A 160 6.16 24.42 -10.74
CA GLU A 160 5.49 25.58 -10.15
C GLU A 160 5.44 26.77 -11.12
N ALA A 161 6.55 27.05 -11.81
CA ALA A 161 6.60 28.11 -12.81
C ALA A 161 5.63 27.89 -13.99
N LYS A 162 5.30 26.63 -14.31
CA LYS A 162 4.29 26.27 -15.32
C LYS A 162 2.87 26.15 -14.75
N GLY A 163 2.64 26.53 -13.49
CA GLY A 163 1.31 26.56 -12.87
C GLY A 163 0.86 25.22 -12.27
N VAL A 164 1.75 24.22 -12.14
CA VAL A 164 1.43 22.97 -11.44
C VAL A 164 1.54 23.20 -9.94
N SER A 165 0.44 23.04 -9.21
CA SER A 165 0.48 23.07 -7.74
C SER A 165 1.12 21.79 -7.20
N LEU A 166 2.34 21.90 -6.66
CA LEU A 166 3.03 20.76 -6.01
C LEU A 166 2.19 20.18 -4.87
N ARG A 167 1.49 21.05 -4.15
CA ARG A 167 0.61 20.68 -3.04
C ARG A 167 -0.55 19.80 -3.50
N THR A 168 -1.29 20.20 -4.54
CA THR A 168 -2.40 19.41 -5.07
C THR A 168 -1.92 18.06 -5.63
N VAL A 169 -0.80 18.05 -6.34
CA VAL A 169 -0.20 16.81 -6.85
C VAL A 169 0.22 15.88 -5.71
N SER A 170 0.77 16.42 -4.62
CA SER A 170 1.14 15.66 -3.43
C SER A 170 -0.08 15.08 -2.71
N MET A 171 -1.13 15.86 -2.50
CA MET A 171 -2.40 15.41 -1.91
C MET A 171 -3.03 14.29 -2.74
N LEU A 172 -3.15 14.47 -4.06
CA LEU A 172 -3.74 13.46 -4.96
C LEU A 172 -2.93 12.16 -4.96
N PHE A 173 -1.59 12.27 -5.01
CA PHE A 173 -0.73 11.10 -4.95
C PHE A 173 -0.86 10.36 -3.62
N LEU A 174 -0.83 11.06 -2.49
CA LEU A 174 -0.97 10.43 -1.19
C LEU A 174 -2.37 9.86 -0.94
N ALA A 175 -3.40 10.42 -1.57
CA ALA A 175 -4.74 9.82 -1.59
C ALA A 175 -4.75 8.50 -2.38
N VAL A 176 -4.07 8.42 -3.53
CA VAL A 176 -3.89 7.15 -4.27
C VAL A 176 -3.10 6.15 -3.44
N CYS A 177 -2.03 6.58 -2.77
CA CYS A 177 -1.26 5.72 -1.87
C CYS A 177 -2.11 5.21 -0.70
N ALA A 178 -2.97 6.06 -0.13
CA ALA A 178 -3.88 5.67 0.94
C ALA A 178 -4.83 4.55 0.49
N LEU A 179 -5.44 4.69 -0.68
CA LEU A 179 -6.31 3.66 -1.26
C LEU A 179 -5.55 2.36 -1.54
N ALA A 180 -4.34 2.46 -2.10
CA ALA A 180 -3.49 1.30 -2.36
C ALA A 180 -3.09 0.57 -1.08
N VAL A 181 -2.74 1.32 -0.03
CA VAL A 181 -2.39 0.78 1.29
C VAL A 181 -3.60 0.13 1.95
N ALA A 182 -4.78 0.75 1.89
CA ALA A 182 -6.02 0.19 2.43
C ALA A 182 -6.39 -1.14 1.73
N ALA A 183 -6.29 -1.20 0.40
CA ALA A 183 -6.51 -2.42 -0.36
C ALA A 183 -5.45 -3.50 -0.04
N ALA A 184 -4.17 -3.11 0.03
CA ALA A 184 -3.08 -4.04 0.36
C ALA A 184 -3.17 -4.63 1.76
N THR A 185 -3.69 -3.85 2.71
CA THR A 185 -3.87 -4.26 4.10
C THR A 185 -4.84 -5.44 4.23
N GLN A 186 -5.87 -5.52 3.39
CA GLN A 186 -6.83 -6.64 3.41
C GLN A 186 -6.16 -7.99 3.10
N ILE A 187 -5.15 -7.96 2.24
CA ILE A 187 -4.49 -9.15 1.69
C ILE A 187 -3.29 -9.53 2.56
N VAL A 188 -2.33 -8.63 2.69
CA VAL A 188 -1.04 -8.92 3.33
C VAL A 188 -1.00 -8.49 4.80
N GLY A 189 -1.94 -7.67 5.24
CA GLY A 189 -1.96 -7.11 6.59
C GLY A 189 -1.09 -5.87 6.76
N VAL A 190 -1.41 -5.07 7.79
CA VAL A 190 -0.76 -3.79 8.10
C VAL A 190 0.75 -3.91 8.23
N LEU A 191 1.22 -5.01 8.83
CA LEU A 191 2.64 -5.22 9.10
C LEU A 191 3.47 -5.40 7.82
N LEU A 192 2.83 -5.83 6.73
CA LEU A 192 3.52 -6.30 5.53
C LEU A 192 3.16 -5.56 4.26
N VAL A 193 2.17 -4.65 4.32
CA VAL A 193 1.86 -3.74 3.20
C VAL A 193 3.13 -3.05 2.71
N PHE A 194 3.97 -2.60 3.62
CA PHE A 194 5.22 -1.92 3.27
C PHE A 194 6.14 -2.81 2.43
N THR A 195 6.22 -4.11 2.73
CA THR A 195 7.05 -5.04 1.97
C THR A 195 6.56 -5.18 0.54
N LEU A 196 5.26 -5.39 0.33
CA LEU A 196 4.69 -5.54 -1.01
C LEU A 196 4.68 -4.21 -1.80
N LEU A 197 4.59 -3.07 -1.11
CA LEU A 197 4.58 -1.74 -1.73
C LEU A 197 6.00 -1.26 -2.08
N VAL A 198 7.00 -1.55 -1.25
CA VAL A 198 8.34 -0.96 -1.37
C VAL A 198 9.37 -1.96 -1.91
N GLY A 199 9.33 -3.22 -1.48
CA GLY A 199 10.28 -4.25 -1.88
C GLY A 199 10.39 -4.45 -3.40
N PRO A 200 9.30 -4.85 -4.09
CA PRO A 200 9.33 -5.09 -5.54
C PRO A 200 9.58 -3.80 -6.34
N ALA A 201 9.08 -2.67 -5.83
CA ALA A 201 9.30 -1.35 -6.42
C ALA A 201 10.77 -0.92 -6.38
N ALA A 202 11.43 -1.08 -5.23
CA ALA A 202 12.85 -0.79 -5.06
C ALA A 202 13.72 -1.75 -5.87
N ALA A 203 13.34 -3.04 -5.92
CA ALA A 203 14.02 -4.02 -6.76
C ALA A 203 13.94 -3.66 -8.24
N ALA A 204 12.77 -3.22 -8.73
CA ALA A 204 12.59 -2.78 -10.12
C ALA A 204 13.44 -1.54 -10.45
N GLN A 205 13.55 -0.57 -9.53
CA GLN A 205 14.41 0.60 -9.72
C GLN A 205 15.91 0.27 -9.73
N ASN A 206 16.34 -0.80 -9.06
CA ASN A 206 17.72 -1.29 -9.16
C ASN A 206 18.00 -1.96 -10.51
N VAL A 207 16.99 -2.53 -11.16
CA VAL A 207 17.16 -3.30 -12.42
C VAL A 207 17.09 -2.41 -13.67
N THR A 208 16.31 -1.32 -13.65
CA THR A 208 16.16 -0.46 -14.83
C THR A 208 16.01 1.01 -14.48
N THR A 209 16.52 1.87 -15.37
CA THR A 209 16.37 3.33 -15.30
C THR A 209 15.19 3.86 -16.11
N ARG A 210 14.56 3.01 -16.94
CA ARG A 210 13.42 3.41 -17.77
C ARG A 210 12.13 3.31 -16.97
N LEU A 211 11.39 4.43 -16.87
CA LEU A 211 10.15 4.51 -16.10
C LEU A 211 9.11 3.44 -16.49
N SER A 212 8.82 3.28 -17.79
CA SER A 212 7.81 2.33 -18.26
C SER A 212 8.18 0.88 -17.93
N THR A 213 9.44 0.51 -18.14
CA THR A 213 9.97 -0.81 -17.80
C THR A 213 10.01 -1.02 -16.29
N GLY A 214 10.37 0.01 -15.51
CA GLY A 214 10.43 -0.05 -14.05
C GLY A 214 9.06 -0.26 -13.42
N VAL A 215 8.04 0.46 -13.87
CA VAL A 215 6.65 0.28 -13.40
C VAL A 215 6.14 -1.12 -13.72
N LEU A 216 6.41 -1.62 -14.94
CA LEU A 216 6.02 -2.97 -15.33
C LEU A 216 6.74 -4.03 -14.47
N LEU A 217 8.05 -3.90 -14.28
CA LEU A 217 8.82 -4.82 -13.45
C LEU A 217 8.37 -4.82 -11.99
N ALA A 218 8.04 -3.65 -11.43
CA ALA A 218 7.54 -3.55 -10.06
C ALA A 218 6.21 -4.31 -9.90
N ALA A 219 5.29 -4.17 -10.86
CA ALA A 219 4.04 -4.93 -10.87
C ALA A 219 4.28 -6.44 -11.01
N LEU A 220 5.21 -6.86 -11.89
CA LEU A 220 5.54 -8.26 -12.11
C LEU A 220 6.21 -8.90 -10.89
N PHE A 221 7.14 -8.20 -10.23
CA PHE A 221 7.77 -8.68 -9.01
C PHE A 221 6.77 -8.78 -7.87
N ALA A 222 5.92 -7.78 -7.67
CA ALA A 222 4.86 -7.85 -6.66
C ALA A 222 3.90 -9.02 -6.92
N LEU A 223 3.52 -9.23 -8.19
CA LEU A 223 2.62 -10.32 -8.58
C LEU A 223 3.27 -11.69 -8.33
N PHE A 224 4.53 -11.82 -8.72
CA PHE A 224 5.33 -13.02 -8.47
C PHE A 224 5.45 -13.32 -6.98
N GLU A 225 5.81 -12.33 -6.17
CA GLU A 225 5.93 -12.45 -4.71
C GLU A 225 4.60 -12.88 -4.06
N ALA A 226 3.48 -12.25 -4.47
CA ALA A 226 2.17 -12.55 -3.93
C ALA A 226 1.68 -13.97 -4.31
N TRP A 227 1.74 -14.32 -5.60
CA TRP A 227 1.26 -15.62 -6.09
C TRP A 227 2.14 -16.77 -5.62
N LEU A 228 3.47 -16.62 -5.73
CA LEU A 228 4.38 -17.65 -5.24
C LEU A 228 4.28 -17.77 -3.72
N GLY A 229 4.08 -16.66 -3.00
CA GLY A 229 3.84 -16.69 -1.56
C GLY A 229 2.59 -17.49 -1.17
N ILE A 230 1.50 -17.39 -1.93
CA ILE A 230 0.29 -18.20 -1.71
C ILE A 230 0.54 -19.68 -2.03
N VAL A 231 1.22 -20.00 -3.14
CA VAL A 231 1.56 -21.39 -3.49
C VAL A 231 2.41 -22.04 -2.41
N LEU A 232 3.46 -21.33 -1.93
CA LEU A 232 4.34 -21.85 -0.90
C LEU A 232 3.61 -22.02 0.43
N ALA A 233 2.78 -21.05 0.82
CA ALA A 233 1.96 -21.17 2.03
C ALA A 233 1.02 -22.37 2.00
N TYR A 234 0.42 -22.66 0.83
CA TYR A 234 -0.45 -23.83 0.66
C TYR A 234 0.29 -25.17 0.84
N HIS A 235 1.57 -25.24 0.48
CA HIS A 235 2.35 -26.47 0.58
C HIS A 235 3.11 -26.64 1.90
N THR A 236 3.47 -25.55 2.57
CA THR A 236 4.29 -25.61 3.80
C THR A 236 3.50 -25.37 5.08
N ASP A 237 2.21 -25.03 5.00
CA ASP A 237 1.35 -24.60 6.12
C ASP A 237 1.94 -23.40 6.92
N TRP A 238 2.82 -22.62 6.29
CA TRP A 238 3.38 -21.40 6.89
C TRP A 238 2.56 -20.18 6.47
N PRO A 239 2.53 -19.10 7.27
CA PRO A 239 1.78 -17.90 6.92
C PRO A 239 2.18 -17.34 5.54
N THR A 240 1.20 -17.04 4.68
CA THR A 240 1.39 -16.38 3.37
C THR A 240 2.25 -15.13 3.47
N SER A 241 1.95 -14.34 4.49
CA SER A 241 2.65 -13.16 4.97
C SER A 241 4.18 -13.37 5.15
N PHE A 242 4.61 -14.50 5.70
CA PHE A 242 6.04 -14.83 5.79
C PHE A 242 6.66 -15.08 4.42
N TRP A 243 6.02 -15.86 3.55
CA TRP A 243 6.57 -16.15 2.23
C TRP A 243 6.67 -14.93 1.34
N ILE A 244 5.65 -14.07 1.34
CA ILE A 244 5.66 -12.82 0.57
C ILE A 244 6.84 -11.94 1.01
N THR A 245 7.06 -11.79 2.32
CA THR A 245 8.17 -10.99 2.83
C THR A 245 9.54 -11.58 2.52
N ALA A 246 9.70 -12.89 2.69
CA ALA A 246 10.94 -13.60 2.38
C ALA A 246 11.28 -13.47 0.88
N LEU A 247 10.29 -13.67 0.00
CA LEU A 247 10.46 -13.52 -1.44
C LEU A 247 10.84 -12.08 -1.82
N SER A 248 10.18 -11.09 -1.24
CA SER A 248 10.49 -9.68 -1.49
C SER A 248 11.91 -9.32 -1.07
N ALA A 249 12.36 -9.80 0.10
CA ALA A 249 13.73 -9.61 0.57
C ALA A 249 14.74 -10.29 -0.37
N LEU A 250 14.44 -11.49 -0.88
CA LEU A 250 15.29 -12.21 -1.84
C LEU A 250 15.36 -11.49 -3.20
N VAL A 251 14.22 -11.05 -3.74
CA VAL A 251 14.14 -10.31 -5.02
C VAL A 251 14.90 -8.98 -4.91
N TYR A 252 14.70 -8.24 -3.82
CA TYR A 252 15.46 -7.03 -3.56
C TYR A 252 16.97 -7.30 -3.41
N GLY A 253 17.36 -8.30 -2.61
CA GLY A 253 18.76 -8.69 -2.45
C GLY A 253 19.43 -9.09 -3.77
N ALA A 254 18.75 -9.87 -4.60
CA ALA A 254 19.23 -10.26 -5.93
C ALA A 254 19.37 -9.05 -6.87
N SER A 255 18.48 -8.06 -6.76
CA SER A 255 18.56 -6.83 -7.55
C SER A 255 19.81 -5.99 -7.23
N LEU A 256 20.32 -6.06 -5.99
CA LEU A 256 21.53 -5.33 -5.58
C LEU A 256 22.78 -5.91 -6.22
N LEU A 257 22.85 -7.23 -6.42
CA LEU A 257 23.99 -7.90 -7.07
C LEU A 257 24.16 -7.50 -8.54
N ARG A 258 23.11 -6.98 -9.18
CA ARG A 258 23.19 -6.44 -10.55
C ARG A 258 23.66 -4.98 -10.60
N ARG A 259 23.68 -4.30 -9.46
CA ARG A 259 24.00 -2.87 -9.35
C ARG A 259 25.50 -2.62 -9.13
N THR A 260 26.23 -3.65 -8.69
CA THR A 260 27.70 -3.73 -8.61
C THR A 260 28.29 -4.20 -9.93
#